data_AF-A0A3G5FMP7-F1
#
_entry.id   AF-A0A3G5FMP7-F1
#
_cell.length_a   1.000
_cell.length_b   1.000
_cell.length_c   1.000
_cell.angle_alpha   90.00
_cell.angle_beta   90.00
_cell.angle_gamma   90.00
#
_symmetry.space_group_name_H-M   'P 1'
#
loop_
_entity.id
_entity.type
_entity.pdbx_description
1 polymer ?
#
loop_
_entity_poly.entity_id
_entity_poly.type
_entity_poly.pdbx_seq_one_letter_code
_entity_poly.pdbx_strand_id
1 'polypeptide(L)'
;MTTKDVLDFSDEDSHQNRVAISQEKTGLTDAVQTGIGYLNGTLIALGAMDFHFMGGSMGSVVGEKITRLIEYATAKSLPLVLICASGGARMQEGTLSLMQMAKISSVLQIHQVRKKLLHISILTYPTTGGVTASFGMLGDIIIAESKAYTAFAGKRVIEQTLRQKIPEG
;
A
#
# COMPACT_ATOMS: atom_id res chain seq x y z
N MET A 1 -15.56 -1.79 -3.56
CA MET A 1 -15.22 -0.39 -3.91
C MET A 1 -14.38 -0.45 -5.17
N THR A 2 -14.67 0.40 -6.16
CA THR A 2 -13.95 0.44 -7.44
C THR A 2 -13.42 1.85 -7.69
N THR A 3 -12.33 1.94 -8.44
CA THR A 3 -11.68 3.20 -8.80
C THR A 3 -12.60 4.03 -9.70
N LYS A 4 -12.60 5.35 -9.51
CA LYS A 4 -13.20 6.30 -10.44
C LYS A 4 -12.15 7.29 -10.88
N ASP A 5 -12.15 7.59 -12.17
CA ASP A 5 -11.32 8.66 -12.69
C ASP A 5 -12.03 10.00 -12.45
N VAL A 6 -11.42 10.86 -11.64
CA VAL A 6 -11.93 12.19 -11.27
C VAL A 6 -11.09 13.31 -11.85
N LEU A 7 -9.97 12.98 -12.48
CA LEU A 7 -9.04 13.93 -13.09
C LEU A 7 -9.08 13.87 -14.63
N ASP A 8 -9.92 12.98 -15.19
CA ASP A 8 -9.96 12.66 -16.62
C ASP A 8 -8.55 12.38 -17.17
N PHE A 9 -7.78 11.58 -16.44
CA PHE A 9 -6.37 11.37 -16.72
C PHE A 9 -6.16 10.46 -17.93
N SER A 10 -5.38 10.94 -18.90
CA SER A 10 -4.93 10.16 -20.04
C SER A 10 -3.48 10.50 -20.39
N ASP A 11 -2.69 9.45 -20.64
CA ASP A 11 -1.38 9.54 -21.26
C ASP A 11 -1.38 8.67 -22.55
N GLU A 12 -0.46 7.71 -22.69
CA GLU A 12 -0.52 6.66 -23.69
C GLU A 12 -1.81 5.82 -23.59
N ASP A 13 -2.42 5.74 -22.40
CA ASP A 13 -3.68 5.05 -22.16
C ASP A 13 -4.50 5.75 -21.06
N SER A 14 -5.82 5.65 -21.13
CA SER A 14 -6.69 6.28 -20.13
C SER A 14 -6.59 5.56 -18.78
N HIS A 15 -6.74 6.30 -17.68
CA HIS A 15 -6.75 5.71 -16.34
C HIS A 15 -7.85 4.64 -16.20
N GLN A 16 -9.04 4.89 -16.75
CA GLN A 16 -10.15 3.94 -16.74
C GLN A 16 -9.80 2.63 -17.44
N ASN A 17 -9.15 2.69 -18.60
CA ASN A 17 -8.75 1.49 -19.33
C ASN A 17 -7.65 0.70 -18.60
N ARG A 18 -6.64 1.39 -18.04
CA ARG A 18 -5.59 0.75 -17.22
C ARG A 18 -6.18 0.00 -16.01
N VAL A 19 -7.19 0.59 -15.38
CA VAL A 19 -7.95 -0.05 -14.29
C VAL A 19 -8.70 -1.26 -14.81
N ALA A 20 -9.47 -1.13 -15.91
CA ALA A 20 -10.24 -2.23 -16.48
C ALA A 20 -9.36 -3.44 -16.86
N ILE A 21 -8.24 -3.20 -17.54
CA ILE A 21 -7.26 -4.25 -17.89
C ILE A 21 -6.71 -4.94 -16.64
N SER A 22 -6.40 -4.17 -15.59
CA SER A 22 -5.89 -4.72 -14.34
C SER A 22 -6.95 -5.54 -13.60
N GLN A 23 -8.21 -5.09 -13.61
CA GLN A 23 -9.34 -5.82 -13.05
C GLN A 23 -9.59 -7.13 -13.79
N GLU A 24 -9.56 -7.12 -15.12
CA GLU A 24 -9.71 -8.33 -15.95
C GLU A 24 -8.57 -9.33 -15.68
N LYS A 25 -7.32 -8.84 -15.63
CA LYS A 25 -6.14 -9.69 -15.43
C LYS A 25 -6.08 -10.33 -14.03
N THR A 26 -6.48 -9.60 -13.00
CA THR A 26 -6.27 -10.02 -11.60
C THR A 26 -7.55 -10.52 -10.92
N GLY A 27 -8.73 -10.19 -11.45
CA GLY A 27 -10.01 -10.38 -10.78
C GLY A 27 -10.22 -9.49 -9.55
N LEU A 28 -9.31 -8.56 -9.27
CA LEU A 28 -9.37 -7.66 -8.12
C LEU A 28 -10.06 -6.36 -8.50
N THR A 29 -10.71 -5.70 -7.55
CA THR A 29 -11.31 -4.37 -7.79
C THR A 29 -10.29 -3.24 -7.75
N ASP A 30 -9.21 -3.42 -6.99
CA ASP A 30 -8.05 -2.51 -6.85
C ASP A 30 -6.87 -3.28 -6.22
N ALA A 31 -5.71 -2.65 -6.08
CA ALA A 31 -4.41 -3.19 -5.67
C ALA A 31 -4.28 -3.62 -4.20
N VAL A 32 -5.38 -3.78 -3.47
CA VAL A 32 -5.35 -4.30 -2.10
C VAL A 32 -6.60 -5.12 -1.81
N GLN A 33 -6.44 -6.24 -1.12
CA GLN A 33 -7.52 -6.98 -0.48
C GLN A 33 -7.46 -6.82 1.03
N THR A 34 -8.62 -6.69 1.64
CA THR A 34 -8.75 -6.41 3.08
C THR A 34 -9.82 -7.30 3.67
N GLY A 35 -9.59 -7.85 4.85
CA GLY A 35 -10.55 -8.71 5.52
C GLY A 35 -10.19 -8.99 6.96
N ILE A 36 -11.05 -9.75 7.63
CA ILE A 36 -10.85 -10.23 8.99
C ILE A 36 -10.70 -11.75 8.92
N GLY A 37 -9.77 -12.31 9.68
CA GLY A 37 -9.53 -13.75 9.70
C GLY A 37 -8.92 -14.23 11.00
N TYR A 38 -8.89 -15.54 11.20
CA TYR A 38 -8.24 -16.15 12.36
C TYR A 38 -6.83 -16.59 12.01
N LEU A 39 -5.85 -16.16 12.80
CA LEU A 39 -4.48 -16.67 12.79
C LEU A 39 -4.24 -17.39 14.10
N ASN A 40 -4.10 -18.72 14.05
CA ASN A 40 -3.93 -19.57 15.25
C ASN A 40 -4.95 -19.27 16.37
N GLY A 41 -6.22 -19.10 16.01
CA GLY A 41 -7.30 -18.78 16.94
C GLY A 41 -7.39 -17.30 17.36
N THR A 42 -6.43 -16.46 16.97
CA THR A 42 -6.49 -15.00 17.18
C THR A 42 -7.18 -14.32 16.00
N LEU A 43 -8.25 -13.58 16.26
CA LEU A 43 -8.91 -12.79 15.23
C LEU A 43 -8.05 -11.57 14.89
N ILE A 44 -7.70 -11.39 13.61
CA ILE A 44 -6.87 -10.29 13.11
C ILE A 44 -7.53 -9.57 11.95
N ALA A 45 -7.15 -8.31 11.76
CA ALA A 45 -7.42 -7.56 10.55
C ALA A 45 -6.22 -7.68 9.60
N LEU A 46 -6.47 -8.09 8.36
CA LEU A 46 -5.44 -8.34 7.35
C LEU A 46 -5.68 -7.50 6.10
N GLY A 47 -4.66 -6.78 5.65
CA GLY A 47 -4.60 -6.16 4.33
C GLY A 47 -3.45 -6.77 3.53
N ALA A 48 -3.68 -7.11 2.27
CA ALA A 48 -2.67 -7.65 1.37
C ALA A 48 -2.72 -6.91 0.04
N MET A 49 -1.63 -6.23 -0.30
CA MET A 49 -1.48 -5.54 -1.58
C MET A 49 -1.13 -6.53 -2.70
N ASP A 50 -1.56 -6.24 -3.92
CA ASP A 50 -1.22 -7.04 -5.10
C ASP A 50 -0.48 -6.20 -6.14
N PHE A 51 0.79 -6.53 -6.36
CA PHE A 51 1.66 -5.83 -7.31
C PHE A 51 1.20 -5.98 -8.77
N HIS A 52 0.47 -7.04 -9.12
CA HIS A 52 -0.01 -7.26 -10.48
C HIS A 52 -1.10 -6.26 -10.88
N PHE A 53 -1.78 -5.64 -9.90
CA PHE A 53 -2.73 -4.57 -10.16
C PHE A 53 -2.00 -3.23 -10.21
N MET A 54 -1.72 -2.75 -11.44
CA MET A 54 -1.07 -1.45 -11.67
C MET A 54 0.20 -1.22 -10.80
N GLY A 55 1.05 -2.25 -10.66
CA GLY A 55 2.27 -2.17 -9.85
C GLY A 55 2.02 -2.03 -8.35
N GLY A 56 0.86 -2.46 -7.86
CA GLY A 56 0.48 -2.29 -6.45
C GLY A 56 0.32 -0.82 -6.07
N SER A 57 0.11 0.08 -7.04
CA SER A 57 0.16 1.52 -6.80
C SER A 57 -0.96 1.95 -5.87
N MET A 58 -0.62 2.77 -4.86
CA MET A 58 -1.59 3.28 -3.90
C MET A 58 -2.36 4.47 -4.50
N GLY A 59 -3.62 4.24 -4.84
CA GLY A 59 -4.63 5.25 -5.15
C GLY A 59 -5.68 5.41 -4.04
N SER A 60 -6.74 6.16 -4.31
CA SER A 60 -7.80 6.51 -3.35
C SER A 60 -8.53 5.29 -2.80
N VAL A 61 -8.76 4.26 -3.63
CA VAL A 61 -9.42 3.03 -3.18
C VAL A 61 -8.52 2.21 -2.26
N VAL A 62 -7.22 2.09 -2.57
CA VAL A 62 -6.25 1.44 -1.69
C VAL A 62 -6.23 2.15 -0.34
N GLY A 63 -6.10 3.48 -0.36
CA GLY A 63 -6.11 4.29 0.85
C GLY A 63 -7.38 4.13 1.68
N GLU A 64 -8.56 4.20 1.05
CA GLU A 64 -9.84 4.01 1.73
C GLU A 64 -10.04 2.59 2.28
N LYS A 65 -9.69 1.53 1.53
CA LYS A 65 -9.80 0.15 2.01
C LYS A 65 -8.91 -0.09 3.23
N ILE A 66 -7.67 0.38 3.19
CA ILE A 66 -6.74 0.26 4.32
C ILE A 66 -7.22 1.10 5.51
N THR A 67 -7.64 2.35 5.30
CA THR A 67 -8.20 3.20 6.37
C THR A 67 -9.38 2.52 7.07
N ARG A 68 -10.35 2.00 6.31
CA ARG A 68 -11.51 1.29 6.90
C ARG A 68 -11.11 0.04 7.66
N LEU A 69 -10.13 -0.71 7.16
CA LEU A 69 -9.60 -1.88 7.86
C LEU A 69 -8.99 -1.48 9.21
N ILE A 70 -8.18 -0.41 9.24
CA ILE A 70 -7.55 0.09 10.46
C ILE A 70 -8.61 0.61 11.44
N GLU A 71 -9.57 1.40 10.98
CA GLU A 71 -10.66 1.90 11.83
C GLU A 71 -11.48 0.75 12.42
N TYR A 72 -11.80 -0.26 11.61
CA TYR A 72 -12.50 -1.46 12.07
C TYR A 72 -11.67 -2.23 13.11
N ALA A 73 -10.39 -2.49 12.81
CA ALA A 73 -9.46 -3.15 13.73
C ALA A 73 -9.36 -2.37 15.05
N THR A 74 -9.30 -1.05 14.98
CA THR A 74 -9.24 -0.14 16.13
C THR A 74 -10.52 -0.22 16.97
N ALA A 75 -11.69 -0.21 16.33
CA ALA A 75 -12.99 -0.29 17.00
C ALA A 75 -13.23 -1.67 17.64
N LYS A 76 -12.67 -2.73 17.07
CA LYS A 76 -12.78 -4.11 17.55
C LYS A 76 -11.58 -4.58 18.37
N SER A 77 -10.62 -3.70 18.63
CA SER A 77 -9.38 -4.01 19.36
C SER A 77 -8.63 -5.22 18.78
N LEU A 78 -8.56 -5.32 17.45
CA LEU A 78 -7.89 -6.41 16.74
C LEU A 78 -6.45 -6.02 16.39
N PRO A 79 -5.51 -6.98 16.41
CA PRO A 79 -4.21 -6.81 15.76
C PRO A 79 -4.40 -6.57 14.26
N LEU A 80 -3.57 -5.69 13.70
CA LEU A 80 -3.52 -5.36 12.30
C LEU A 80 -2.26 -5.92 11.65
N VAL A 81 -2.42 -6.56 10.50
CA VAL A 81 -1.31 -7.02 9.65
C VAL A 81 -1.49 -6.43 8.25
N LEU A 82 -0.47 -5.76 7.73
CA LEU A 82 -0.45 -5.22 6.36
C LEU A 82 0.70 -5.85 5.57
N ILE A 83 0.38 -6.58 4.51
CA ILE A 83 1.33 -7.10 3.53
C ILE A 83 1.45 -6.07 2.40
N CYS A 84 2.62 -5.45 2.29
CA CYS A 84 2.91 -4.36 1.39
C CYS A 84 3.65 -4.87 0.15
N ALA A 85 3.12 -4.52 -1.01
CA ALA A 85 3.70 -4.78 -2.32
C ALA A 85 3.30 -3.62 -3.25
N SER A 86 4.22 -2.70 -3.55
CA SER A 86 3.91 -1.48 -4.28
C SER A 86 5.12 -0.86 -4.96
N GLY A 87 4.91 -0.33 -6.16
CA GLY A 87 5.84 0.56 -6.85
C GLY A 87 5.76 2.02 -6.37
N GLY A 88 4.75 2.40 -5.57
CA GLY A 88 4.57 3.74 -5.05
C GLY A 88 3.13 4.28 -5.14
N ALA A 89 3.00 5.61 -5.23
CA ALA A 89 1.70 6.27 -5.36
C ALA A 89 1.15 6.15 -6.79
N ARG A 90 -0.18 6.06 -6.95
CA ARG A 90 -0.83 5.99 -8.26
C ARG A 90 -0.85 7.35 -8.93
N MET A 91 0.07 7.57 -9.88
CA MET A 91 0.24 8.86 -10.54
C MET A 91 -1.03 9.36 -11.25
N GLN A 92 -1.85 8.45 -11.75
CA GLN A 92 -3.10 8.76 -12.45
C GLN A 92 -4.12 9.49 -11.57
N GLU A 93 -4.03 9.35 -10.24
CA GLU A 93 -4.89 10.09 -9.30
C GLU A 93 -4.15 11.29 -8.64
N GLY A 94 -2.91 11.57 -9.06
CA GLY A 94 -2.15 12.76 -8.67
C GLY A 94 -2.05 12.96 -7.15
N THR A 95 -2.41 14.16 -6.69
CA THR A 95 -2.38 14.55 -5.27
C THR A 95 -3.28 13.68 -4.40
N LEU A 96 -4.36 13.09 -4.96
CA LEU A 96 -5.23 12.21 -4.18
C LEU A 96 -4.47 10.97 -3.70
N SER A 97 -3.60 10.40 -4.53
CA SER A 97 -2.71 9.29 -4.15
C SER A 97 -1.72 9.70 -3.06
N LEU A 98 -1.13 10.88 -3.17
CA LEU A 98 -0.20 11.40 -2.16
C LEU A 98 -0.90 11.54 -0.79
N MET A 99 -2.12 12.09 -0.77
CA MET A 99 -2.88 12.30 0.46
C MET A 99 -3.28 10.99 1.16
N GLN A 100 -3.30 9.85 0.45
CA GLN A 100 -3.54 8.57 1.11
C GLN A 100 -2.45 8.23 2.14
N MET A 101 -1.21 8.69 1.93
CA MET A 101 -0.12 8.52 2.91
C MET A 101 -0.50 9.16 4.26
N ALA A 102 -0.91 10.42 4.24
CA ALA A 102 -1.30 11.16 5.43
C ALA A 102 -2.56 10.56 6.06
N LYS A 103 -3.55 10.21 5.23
CA LYS A 103 -4.81 9.60 5.69
C LYS A 103 -4.57 8.30 6.46
N ILE A 104 -3.85 7.34 5.87
CA ILE A 104 -3.58 6.05 6.52
C ILE A 104 -2.73 6.26 7.79
N SER A 105 -1.70 7.11 7.70
CA SER A 105 -0.82 7.38 8.86
C SER A 105 -1.58 7.97 10.04
N SER A 106 -2.58 8.84 9.79
CA SER A 106 -3.37 9.45 10.86
C SER A 106 -4.25 8.45 11.61
N VAL A 107 -4.86 7.48 10.91
CA VAL A 107 -5.65 6.43 11.58
C VAL A 107 -4.75 5.37 12.26
N LEU A 108 -3.57 5.08 11.70
CA LEU A 108 -2.56 4.24 12.35
C LEU A 108 -2.09 4.85 13.69
N GLN A 109 -1.89 6.17 13.74
CA GLN A 109 -1.54 6.86 14.98
C GLN A 109 -2.58 6.60 16.08
N ILE A 110 -3.86 6.59 15.73
CA ILE A 110 -4.94 6.29 16.68
C ILE A 110 -4.87 4.83 17.11
N HIS A 111 -4.69 3.90 16.17
CA HIS A 111 -4.59 2.46 16.43
C HIS A 111 -3.44 2.11 17.37
N GLN A 112 -2.22 2.53 17.02
CA GLN A 112 -1.00 2.16 17.73
C GLN A 112 -0.80 2.98 19.00
N VAL A 113 -0.93 4.31 18.93
CA VAL A 113 -0.55 5.18 20.06
C VAL A 113 -1.71 5.37 21.03
N ARG A 114 -2.91 5.72 20.53
CA ARG A 114 -4.05 6.03 21.40
C ARG A 114 -4.72 4.77 21.94
N LYS A 115 -4.80 3.71 21.14
CA LYS A 115 -5.44 2.44 21.52
C LYS A 115 -4.46 1.35 21.92
N LYS A 116 -3.15 1.52 21.68
CA LYS A 116 -2.10 0.56 22.05
C LYS A 116 -2.32 -0.82 21.42
N LEU A 117 -2.78 -0.84 20.18
CA LEU A 117 -3.03 -2.05 19.40
C LEU A 117 -1.87 -2.33 18.45
N LEU A 118 -1.61 -3.61 18.22
CA LEU A 118 -0.48 -4.10 17.43
C LEU A 118 -0.72 -3.90 15.93
N HIS A 119 0.23 -3.27 15.26
CA HIS A 119 0.35 -3.18 13.81
C HIS A 119 1.65 -3.86 13.34
N ILE A 120 1.52 -4.90 12.52
CA ILE A 120 2.64 -5.57 11.85
C ILE A 120 2.63 -5.19 10.37
N SER A 121 3.76 -4.70 9.87
CA SER A 121 3.98 -4.48 8.44
C SER A 121 4.88 -5.58 7.87
N ILE A 122 4.46 -6.19 6.78
CA ILE A 122 5.22 -7.21 6.05
C ILE A 122 5.58 -6.63 4.69
N LEU A 123 6.86 -6.41 4.44
CA LEU A 123 7.42 -5.82 3.22
C LEU A 123 7.80 -6.95 2.25
N THR A 124 7.10 -7.03 1.12
CA THR A 124 7.39 -8.00 0.07
C THR A 124 8.03 -7.32 -1.15
N TYR A 125 8.50 -8.12 -2.11
CA TYR A 125 9.10 -7.59 -3.32
C TYR A 125 8.04 -7.10 -4.32
N PRO A 126 8.14 -5.86 -4.84
CA PRO A 126 8.85 -4.71 -4.28
C PRO A 126 7.96 -3.86 -3.35
N THR A 127 8.55 -3.11 -2.43
CA THR A 127 7.85 -2.09 -1.63
C THR A 127 8.58 -0.75 -1.71
N THR A 128 8.09 0.17 -2.55
CA THR A 128 8.75 1.44 -2.82
C THR A 128 7.88 2.68 -2.67
N GLY A 129 8.53 3.85 -2.64
CA GLY A 129 7.86 5.14 -2.76
C GLY A 129 6.94 5.47 -1.59
N GLY A 130 5.72 5.94 -1.92
CA GLY A 130 4.77 6.44 -0.94
C GLY A 130 4.31 5.39 0.09
N VAL A 131 4.27 4.11 -0.28
CA VAL A 131 3.92 3.02 0.66
C VAL A 131 5.02 2.84 1.71
N THR A 132 6.28 2.76 1.26
CA THR A 132 7.45 2.68 2.15
C THR A 132 7.59 3.93 3.02
N ALA A 133 7.28 5.12 2.50
CA ALA A 133 7.32 6.37 3.26
C ALA A 133 6.04 6.64 4.09
N SER A 134 5.15 5.66 4.22
CA SER A 134 3.96 5.76 5.07
C SER A 134 3.72 4.45 5.82
N PHE A 135 2.53 3.85 5.69
CA PHE A 135 2.10 2.71 6.50
C PHE A 135 3.02 1.49 6.41
N GLY A 136 3.75 1.31 5.31
CA GLY A 136 4.72 0.22 5.17
C GLY A 136 5.84 0.27 6.23
N MET A 137 6.26 1.47 6.66
CA MET A 137 7.35 1.65 7.63
C MET A 137 6.86 2.17 9.00
N LEU A 138 5.54 2.15 9.24
CA LEU A 138 4.93 2.56 10.52
C LEU A 138 4.46 1.35 11.36
N GLY A 139 4.93 0.13 11.05
CA GLY A 139 4.66 -1.06 11.88
C GLY A 139 5.33 -0.96 13.24
N ASP A 140 4.66 -1.47 14.29
CA ASP A 140 5.32 -1.76 15.57
C ASP A 140 6.37 -2.86 15.37
N ILE A 141 6.07 -3.80 14.47
CA ILE A 141 6.99 -4.81 13.96
C ILE A 141 6.99 -4.71 12.44
N ILE A 142 8.18 -4.65 11.85
CA ILE A 142 8.39 -4.62 10.41
C ILE A 142 9.16 -5.88 10.03
N ILE A 143 8.56 -6.71 9.18
CA ILE A 143 9.14 -7.95 8.67
C ILE A 143 9.37 -7.75 7.18
N ALA A 144 10.54 -8.09 6.67
CA ALA A 144 10.80 -8.10 5.23
C ALA A 144 11.02 -9.53 4.76
N GLU A 145 10.45 -9.88 3.61
CA GLU A 145 10.80 -11.14 2.95
C GLU A 145 12.27 -11.11 2.49
N SER A 146 12.89 -12.29 2.42
CA SER A 146 14.27 -12.40 1.95
C SER A 146 14.39 -11.81 0.55
N LYS A 147 15.36 -10.91 0.36
CA LYS A 147 15.62 -10.21 -0.91
C LYS A 147 14.49 -9.28 -1.38
N ALA A 148 13.56 -8.90 -0.49
CA ALA A 148 12.55 -7.89 -0.81
C ALA A 148 13.22 -6.55 -1.10
N TYR A 149 12.92 -5.96 -2.27
CA TYR A 149 13.41 -4.64 -2.63
C TYR A 149 12.56 -3.57 -1.96
N THR A 150 13.10 -2.95 -0.91
CA THR A 150 12.43 -1.89 -0.17
C THR A 150 13.22 -0.59 -0.29
N ALA A 151 12.61 0.46 -0.84
CA ALA A 151 13.28 1.75 -1.00
C ALA A 151 12.31 2.93 -1.13
N PHE A 152 12.65 4.10 -0.60
CA PHE A 152 11.85 5.29 -0.89
C PHE A 152 11.96 5.70 -2.37
N ALA A 153 13.19 5.87 -2.86
CA ALA A 153 13.46 6.14 -4.27
C ALA A 153 13.95 4.88 -4.98
N GLY A 154 13.46 4.63 -6.19
CA GLY A 154 13.90 3.50 -7.01
C GLY A 154 15.36 3.64 -7.45
N LYS A 155 16.05 2.50 -7.62
CA LYS A 155 17.47 2.40 -8.02
C LYS A 155 17.80 3.29 -9.21
N ARG A 156 16.96 3.25 -10.25
CA ARG A 156 17.13 4.08 -11.47
C ARG A 156 17.24 5.58 -11.16
N VAL A 157 16.39 6.10 -10.27
CA VAL A 157 16.39 7.53 -9.93
C VAL A 157 17.67 7.89 -9.18
N ILE A 158 18.06 7.07 -8.21
CA ILE A 158 19.26 7.30 -7.41
C ILE A 158 20.52 7.27 -8.29
N GLU A 159 20.65 6.28 -9.19
CA GLU A 159 21.80 6.16 -10.09
C GLU A 159 21.90 7.34 -11.06
N GLN A 160 20.77 7.83 -11.58
CA GLN A 160 20.74 9.01 -12.45
C GLN A 160 21.13 10.29 -11.72
N THR A 161 20.66 10.48 -10.48
CA THR A 161 21.00 11.66 -9.68
C THR A 161 22.46 11.66 -9.23
N LEU A 162 22.96 10.51 -8.74
CA LEU A 162 24.32 10.41 -8.21
C LEU A 162 25.39 10.13 -9.27
N ARG A 163 24.98 9.72 -10.48
CA ARG A 163 25.87 9.25 -11.57
C ARG A 163 26.82 8.13 -11.12
N GLN A 164 26.34 7.29 -10.20
CA GLN A 164 27.07 6.16 -9.64
C GLN A 164 26.16 4.93 -9.66
N LYS A 165 26.75 3.75 -9.87
CA LYS A 165 26.01 2.49 -9.76
C LYS A 165 25.78 2.14 -8.30
N ILE A 166 24.56 1.74 -7.96
CA ILE A 166 24.27 1.23 -6.62
C ILE A 166 24.73 -0.24 -6.55
N PRO A 167 25.42 -0.64 -5.46
CA PRO A 167 25.75 -2.03 -5.21
C PRO A 167 24.55 -2.98 -5.37
N GLU A 168 24.81 -4.24 -5.69
CA GLU A 168 23.75 -5.25 -5.72
C GLU A 168 23.32 -5.61 -4.28
N GLY A 169 22.02 -5.58 -4.03
CA GLY A 169 21.39 -5.82 -2.72
C GLY A 169 19.89 -5.64 -2.77
#